data_AF-M1ACW3-F1
#
_entry.id   AF-M1ACW3-F1
#
_cell.length_a   1.000
_cell.length_b   1.000
_cell.length_c   1.000
_cell.angle_alpha   90.00
_cell.angle_beta   90.00
_cell.angle_gamma   90.00
#
_symmetry.space_group_name_H-M   'P 1'
#
loop_
_entity.id
_entity.type
_entity.pdbx_description
1 polymer ?
#
loop_
_entity_poly.entity_id
_entity_poly.type
_entity_poly.pdbx_seq_one_letter_code
_entity_poly.pdbx_strand_id
1 'polypeptide(L)'
;MRPSRLFFVATSLCCQLKVLQTDDAASDLITQNLVFSICSLHSFLGKNECKDEFWSTIEHDEQGLLLKAFQQLDSRKGKNIYLSLVSDLSDQEDEGQRYLVISYLLKTMGKISLHVEDMQMRIIFNCFKSVSPKLIDQSRLLSPEGEVDCQSFAYHMLLPLYKVCEGFAGKVISDDVKQLAEGVRGSISNVIGTHIFVQIYSHIRKNIKSKRDKRKQEEKVIAVVNPMRNAKRKLRIAEKHKAHKNGK
;
A
#
# COMPACT_ATOMS: atom_id res chain seq x y z
N MET A 1 -15.37 -17.69 -7.64
CA MET A 1 -15.52 -16.24 -7.91
C MET A 1 -14.60 -15.84 -9.04
N ARG A 2 -15.02 -14.90 -9.91
CA ARG A 2 -14.18 -14.31 -10.97
C ARG A 2 -13.15 -13.34 -10.36
N PRO A 3 -11.93 -13.20 -10.91
CA PRO A 3 -10.87 -12.37 -10.33
C PRO A 3 -11.16 -10.87 -10.36
N SER A 4 -11.83 -10.38 -11.41
CA SER A 4 -12.42 -9.03 -11.48
C SER A 4 -13.33 -8.72 -10.29
N ARG A 5 -14.20 -9.66 -9.91
CA ARG A 5 -15.09 -9.53 -8.74
C ARG A 5 -14.32 -9.57 -7.42
N LEU A 6 -13.33 -10.46 -7.28
CA LEU A 6 -12.46 -10.50 -6.09
C LEU A 6 -11.70 -9.18 -5.89
N PHE A 7 -11.18 -8.63 -6.99
CA PHE A 7 -10.52 -7.32 -6.99
C PHE A 7 -11.52 -6.20 -6.65
N PHE A 8 -12.72 -6.21 -7.25
CA PHE A 8 -13.78 -5.24 -6.92
C PHE A 8 -14.19 -5.29 -5.44
N VAL A 9 -14.33 -6.48 -4.85
CA VAL A 9 -14.63 -6.63 -3.41
C VAL A 9 -13.50 -6.03 -2.57
N ALA A 10 -12.23 -6.37 -2.85
CA ALA A 10 -11.09 -5.84 -2.11
C ALA A 10 -10.99 -4.30 -2.21
N THR A 11 -11.21 -3.74 -3.41
CA THR A 11 -11.18 -2.29 -3.63
C THR A 11 -12.35 -1.57 -2.96
N SER A 12 -13.56 -2.14 -3.00
CA SER A 12 -14.73 -1.62 -2.30
C SER A 12 -14.50 -1.54 -0.78
N LEU A 13 -13.96 -2.61 -0.18
CA LEU A 13 -13.61 -2.63 1.24
C LEU A 13 -12.54 -1.60 1.57
N CYS A 14 -11.51 -1.45 0.73
CA CYS A 14 -10.52 -0.38 0.88
C CYS A 14 -11.16 1.02 0.85
N CYS A 15 -12.18 1.24 0.02
CA CYS A 15 -12.90 2.52 -0.01
C CYS A 15 -13.77 2.72 1.23
N GLN A 16 -14.42 1.67 1.74
CA GLN A 16 -15.19 1.74 2.98
C GLN A 16 -14.29 2.13 4.16
N LEU A 17 -13.08 1.57 4.24
CA LEU A 17 -12.09 1.93 5.27
C LEU A 17 -11.64 3.40 5.23
N LYS A 18 -11.89 4.14 4.14
CA LYS A 18 -11.59 5.59 4.08
C LYS A 18 -12.68 6.45 4.71
N VAL A 19 -13.89 5.92 4.91
CA VAL A 19 -15.09 6.71 5.22
C VAL A 19 -15.77 6.24 6.50
N LEU A 20 -15.77 4.93 6.77
CA LEU A 20 -16.58 4.34 7.83
C LEU A 20 -15.86 4.31 9.19
N GLN A 21 -16.60 4.67 10.25
CA GLN A 21 -16.30 4.22 11.60
C GLN A 21 -16.92 2.84 11.79
N THR A 22 -16.10 1.86 12.16
CA THR A 22 -16.49 0.44 12.18
C THR A 22 -16.47 -0.05 13.63
N ASP A 23 -17.47 -0.83 14.03
CA ASP A 23 -17.44 -1.58 15.30
C ASP A 23 -16.52 -2.82 15.22
N ASP A 24 -16.28 -3.48 16.35
CA ASP A 24 -15.34 -4.61 16.43
C ASP A 24 -15.80 -5.83 15.60
N ALA A 25 -17.10 -6.13 15.57
CA ALA A 25 -17.62 -7.28 14.82
C ALA A 25 -17.52 -7.06 13.30
N ALA A 26 -17.84 -5.84 12.84
CA ALA A 26 -17.68 -5.46 11.44
C ALA A 26 -16.19 -5.36 11.04
N SER A 27 -15.31 -4.99 11.96
CA SER A 27 -13.84 -4.97 11.75
C SER A 27 -13.29 -6.36 11.42
N ASP A 28 -13.70 -7.38 12.17
CA ASP A 28 -13.30 -8.77 11.93
C ASP A 28 -13.81 -9.27 10.56
N LEU A 29 -15.07 -9.00 10.24
CA LEU A 29 -15.66 -9.39 8.96
C LEU A 29 -14.96 -8.71 7.77
N ILE A 30 -14.66 -7.42 7.87
CA ILE A 30 -13.91 -6.69 6.84
C ILE A 30 -12.51 -7.30 6.67
N THR A 31 -11.83 -7.59 7.78
CA THR A 31 -10.50 -8.21 7.77
C THR A 31 -10.54 -9.56 7.06
N GLN A 32 -11.49 -10.44 7.42
CA GLN A 32 -11.65 -11.75 6.80
C GLN A 32 -11.96 -11.65 5.31
N ASN A 33 -12.85 -10.74 4.91
CA ASN A 33 -13.21 -10.54 3.51
C ASN A 33 -12.04 -9.98 2.67
N LEU A 34 -11.24 -9.08 3.24
CA LEU A 34 -10.01 -8.60 2.60
C LEU A 34 -9.01 -9.75 2.42
N VAL A 35 -8.76 -10.52 3.48
CA VAL A 35 -7.83 -11.67 3.44
C VAL A 35 -8.29 -12.68 2.39
N PHE A 36 -9.57 -13.06 2.40
CA PHE A 36 -10.15 -13.98 1.44
C PHE A 36 -9.99 -13.48 0.00
N SER A 37 -10.36 -12.22 -0.25
CA SER A 37 -10.33 -11.63 -1.58
C SER A 37 -8.90 -11.55 -2.13
N ILE A 38 -7.95 -11.07 -1.32
CA ILE A 38 -6.54 -10.92 -1.71
C ILE A 38 -5.89 -12.29 -1.94
N CYS A 39 -6.07 -13.26 -1.03
CA CYS A 39 -5.47 -14.58 -1.17
C CYS A 39 -6.06 -15.35 -2.36
N SER A 40 -7.38 -15.27 -2.54
CA SER A 40 -8.05 -15.93 -3.67
C SER A 40 -7.61 -15.32 -5.00
N LEU A 41 -7.49 -13.98 -5.05
CA LEU A 41 -7.00 -13.28 -6.23
C LEU A 41 -5.54 -13.64 -6.54
N HIS A 42 -4.67 -13.62 -5.54
CA HIS A 42 -3.26 -14.01 -5.68
C HIS A 42 -3.13 -15.45 -6.21
N SER A 43 -3.87 -16.41 -5.62
CA SER A 43 -3.85 -17.81 -6.04
C SER A 43 -4.42 -17.99 -7.45
N PHE A 44 -5.52 -17.30 -7.77
CA PHE A 44 -6.15 -17.39 -9.09
C PHE A 44 -5.20 -16.87 -10.18
N LEU A 45 -4.59 -15.71 -9.96
CA LEU A 45 -3.66 -15.13 -10.93
C LEU A 45 -2.39 -15.95 -11.05
N GLY A 46 -1.87 -16.51 -9.95
CA GLY A 46 -0.70 -17.39 -10.00
C GLY A 46 -0.90 -18.64 -10.85
N LYS A 47 -2.12 -19.19 -10.91
CA LYS A 47 -2.46 -20.32 -11.79
C LYS A 47 -2.57 -19.93 -13.28
N ASN A 48 -2.76 -18.65 -13.56
CA ASN A 48 -2.95 -18.12 -14.91
C ASN A 48 -1.76 -17.26 -15.39
N GLU A 49 -0.65 -17.22 -14.64
CA GLU A 49 0.54 -16.44 -15.03
C GLU A 49 1.16 -16.88 -16.36
N CYS A 50 0.91 -18.11 -16.83
CA CYS A 50 1.34 -18.56 -18.17
C CYS A 50 0.42 -18.10 -19.32
N LYS A 51 -0.56 -17.22 -19.05
CA LYS A 51 -1.48 -16.68 -20.04
C LYS A 51 -1.36 -15.16 -20.06
N ASP A 52 -0.45 -14.65 -20.88
CA ASP A 52 -0.15 -13.22 -20.99
C ASP A 52 -1.40 -12.37 -21.36
N GLU A 53 -2.43 -12.98 -21.94
CA GLU A 53 -3.66 -12.32 -22.39
C GLU A 53 -4.86 -12.52 -21.45
N PHE A 54 -4.66 -12.95 -20.19
CA PHE A 54 -5.81 -13.26 -19.31
C PHE A 54 -6.79 -12.09 -19.16
N TRP A 55 -6.29 -10.88 -18.87
CA TRP A 55 -7.15 -9.72 -18.63
C TRP A 55 -7.70 -9.07 -19.91
N SER A 56 -7.07 -9.29 -21.06
CA SER A 56 -7.59 -8.83 -22.36
C SER A 56 -8.72 -9.73 -22.87
N THR A 57 -8.77 -11.00 -22.42
CA THR A 57 -9.74 -12.00 -22.88
C THR A 57 -10.98 -12.17 -22.00
N ILE A 58 -11.09 -11.48 -20.86
CA ILE A 58 -12.31 -11.53 -20.04
C ILE A 58 -13.50 -10.80 -20.69
N GLU A 59 -14.72 -11.23 -20.35
CA GLU A 59 -15.98 -10.66 -20.85
C GLU A 59 -16.05 -9.13 -20.66
N HIS A 60 -16.67 -8.41 -21.60
CA HIS A 60 -16.70 -6.94 -21.62
C HIS A 60 -17.32 -6.34 -20.33
N ASP A 61 -18.35 -6.98 -19.77
CA ASP A 61 -18.95 -6.57 -18.50
C ASP A 61 -17.96 -6.69 -17.32
N GLU A 62 -17.15 -7.75 -17.31
CA GLU A 62 -16.08 -7.96 -16.32
C GLU A 62 -14.92 -6.99 -16.50
N GLN A 63 -14.57 -6.61 -17.74
CA GLN A 63 -13.60 -5.53 -18.01
C GLN A 63 -14.11 -4.18 -17.46
N GLY A 64 -15.38 -3.88 -17.66
CA GLY A 64 -16.02 -2.68 -17.11
C GLY A 64 -15.97 -2.64 -15.58
N LEU A 65 -16.23 -3.78 -14.94
CA LEU A 65 -16.11 -3.91 -13.48
C LEU A 65 -14.67 -3.73 -12.99
N LEU A 66 -13.70 -4.29 -13.72
CA LEU A 66 -12.28 -4.18 -13.41
C LEU A 66 -11.79 -2.73 -13.50
N LEU A 67 -12.12 -2.02 -14.59
CA LEU A 67 -11.80 -0.60 -14.75
C LEU A 67 -12.40 0.23 -13.61
N LYS A 68 -13.66 -0.03 -13.26
CA LYS A 68 -14.34 0.64 -12.13
C LYS A 68 -13.59 0.41 -10.82
N ALA A 69 -13.17 -0.82 -10.54
CA ALA A 69 -12.41 -1.16 -9.33
C ALA A 69 -11.08 -0.39 -9.26
N PHE A 70 -10.33 -0.30 -10.36
CA PHE A 70 -9.10 0.48 -10.41
C PHE A 70 -9.34 1.97 -10.17
N GLN A 71 -10.36 2.54 -10.81
CA GLN A 71 -10.71 3.96 -10.65
C GLN A 71 -11.21 4.30 -9.25
N GLN A 72 -11.82 3.35 -8.54
CA GLN A 72 -12.22 3.54 -7.13
C GLN A 72 -11.02 3.72 -6.20
N LEU A 73 -9.88 3.08 -6.49
CA LEU A 73 -8.67 3.26 -5.70
C LEU A 73 -8.00 4.63 -5.97
N ASP A 74 -7.85 4.97 -7.25
CA ASP A 74 -7.35 6.26 -7.74
C ASP A 74 -7.85 6.49 -9.17
N SER A 75 -8.61 7.55 -9.43
CA SER A 75 -9.27 7.75 -10.72
C SER A 75 -8.28 7.88 -11.89
N ARG A 76 -7.16 8.59 -11.68
CA ARG A 76 -6.17 8.83 -12.73
C ARG A 76 -5.16 7.70 -12.81
N LYS A 77 -4.56 7.31 -11.68
CA LYS A 77 -3.54 6.24 -11.67
C LYS A 77 -4.16 4.88 -11.93
N GLY A 78 -5.35 4.62 -11.38
CA GLY A 78 -6.09 3.38 -11.60
C GLY A 78 -6.41 3.17 -13.08
N LYS A 79 -6.90 4.20 -13.79
CA LYS A 79 -7.11 4.12 -15.24
C LYS A 79 -5.82 3.73 -15.98
N ASN A 80 -4.69 4.36 -15.64
CA ASN A 80 -3.42 4.06 -16.31
C ASN A 80 -2.94 2.63 -16.02
N ILE A 81 -3.09 2.16 -14.78
CA ILE A 81 -2.70 0.78 -14.40
C ILE A 81 -3.62 -0.24 -15.10
N TYR A 82 -4.92 0.03 -15.18
CA TYR A 82 -5.85 -0.80 -15.94
C TYR A 82 -5.47 -0.89 -17.41
N LEU A 83 -5.14 0.23 -18.05
CA LEU A 83 -4.71 0.25 -19.45
C LEU A 83 -3.44 -0.57 -19.65
N SER A 84 -2.49 -0.49 -18.71
CA SER A 84 -1.27 -1.32 -18.73
C SER A 84 -1.56 -2.81 -18.52
N LEU A 85 -2.65 -3.16 -17.84
CA LEU A 85 -3.03 -4.54 -17.55
C LEU A 85 -3.73 -5.22 -18.73
N VAL A 86 -4.48 -4.46 -19.52
CA VAL A 86 -5.31 -4.97 -20.62
C VAL A 86 -4.66 -4.77 -22.00
N SER A 87 -3.61 -3.95 -22.08
CA SER A 87 -2.86 -3.76 -23.33
C SER A 87 -1.81 -4.85 -23.51
N ASP A 88 -1.81 -5.53 -24.66
CA ASP A 88 -0.78 -6.52 -25.07
C ASP A 88 0.59 -5.90 -25.40
N LEU A 89 0.84 -4.63 -25.00
CA LEU A 89 2.00 -3.84 -25.40
C LEU A 89 2.94 -3.54 -24.23
N SER A 90 2.95 -4.37 -23.18
CA SER A 90 3.90 -4.15 -22.09
C SER A 90 5.30 -4.61 -22.51
N ASP A 91 6.04 -3.71 -23.16
CA ASP A 91 7.52 -3.75 -23.27
C ASP A 91 8.20 -3.53 -21.89
N GLN A 92 7.43 -3.51 -20.79
CA GLN A 92 7.98 -3.43 -19.44
C GLN A 92 8.26 -4.85 -18.97
N GLU A 93 9.55 -5.12 -18.72
CA GLU A 93 10.08 -6.29 -18.02
C GLU A 93 9.03 -6.96 -17.14
N ASP A 94 8.49 -8.08 -17.62
CA ASP A 94 7.89 -9.26 -16.95
C ASP A 94 7.39 -9.11 -15.49
N GLU A 95 6.79 -7.97 -15.15
CA GLU A 95 6.12 -7.77 -13.87
C GLU A 95 4.75 -8.40 -14.00
N GLY A 96 4.72 -9.73 -13.80
CA GLY A 96 3.56 -10.57 -14.01
C GLY A 96 2.29 -9.92 -13.47
N GLN A 97 1.21 -9.96 -14.26
CA GLN A 97 -0.06 -9.28 -13.99
C GLN A 97 -0.58 -9.48 -12.56
N ARG A 98 -0.33 -10.65 -11.96
CA ARG A 98 -0.57 -10.95 -10.54
C ARG A 98 0.04 -9.92 -9.61
N TYR A 99 1.31 -9.63 -9.81
CA TYR A 99 2.10 -8.75 -8.97
C TYR A 99 1.62 -7.32 -9.05
N LEU A 100 1.40 -6.80 -10.27
CA LEU A 100 0.88 -5.47 -10.49
C LEU A 100 -0.45 -5.23 -9.74
N VAL A 101 -1.40 -6.16 -9.86
CA VAL A 101 -2.72 -6.07 -9.21
C VAL A 101 -2.62 -6.10 -7.68
N ILE A 102 -1.87 -7.07 -7.14
CA ILE A 102 -1.74 -7.26 -5.69
C ILE A 102 -0.90 -6.15 -5.05
N SER A 103 0.22 -5.76 -5.67
CA SER A 103 1.05 -4.65 -5.18
C SER A 103 0.29 -3.33 -5.18
N TYR A 104 -0.59 -3.08 -6.17
CA TYR A 104 -1.43 -1.90 -6.17
C TYR A 104 -2.42 -1.86 -5.00
N LEU A 105 -3.03 -3.00 -4.66
CA LEU A 105 -3.88 -3.14 -3.47
C LEU A 105 -3.09 -2.89 -2.18
N LEU A 106 -1.97 -3.59 -1.98
CA LEU A 106 -1.14 -3.46 -0.77
C LEU A 106 -0.61 -2.03 -0.58
N LYS A 107 -0.14 -1.39 -1.67
CA LYS A 107 0.25 0.03 -1.68
C LYS A 107 -0.91 0.92 -1.23
N THR A 108 -2.12 0.63 -1.67
CA THR A 108 -3.30 1.45 -1.36
C THR A 108 -3.74 1.26 0.09
N MET A 109 -3.79 0.01 0.58
CA MET A 109 -4.02 -0.30 1.99
C MET A 109 -2.99 0.39 2.90
N GLY A 110 -1.71 0.32 2.55
CA GLY A 110 -0.65 1.00 3.31
C GLY A 110 -0.75 2.53 3.32
N LYS A 111 -1.34 3.15 2.28
CA LYS A 111 -1.66 4.59 2.30
C LYS A 111 -2.86 4.89 3.18
N ILE A 112 -3.91 4.08 3.07
CA ILE A 112 -5.14 4.23 3.85
C ILE A 112 -4.77 4.21 5.33
N SER A 113 -4.06 3.18 5.80
CA SER A 113 -3.68 3.04 7.22
C SER A 113 -3.02 4.32 7.75
N LEU A 114 -2.08 4.91 7.00
CA LEU A 114 -1.40 6.14 7.41
C LEU A 114 -2.30 7.40 7.46
N HIS A 115 -3.47 7.38 6.83
CA HIS A 115 -4.36 8.54 6.70
C HIS A 115 -5.66 8.48 7.52
N VAL A 116 -6.06 7.30 8.00
CA VAL A 116 -7.33 7.06 8.72
C VAL A 116 -7.16 6.84 10.22
N GLU A 117 -8.19 6.49 10.98
CA GLU A 117 -8.07 6.29 12.43
C GLU A 117 -7.45 4.92 12.79
N ASP A 118 -7.19 4.74 14.08
CA ASP A 118 -6.52 3.58 14.66
C ASP A 118 -7.26 2.26 14.38
N MET A 119 -8.60 2.29 14.34
CA MET A 119 -9.41 1.11 14.06
C MET A 119 -9.13 0.53 12.66
N GLN A 120 -9.13 1.37 11.63
CA GLN A 120 -8.88 0.92 10.26
C GLN A 120 -7.39 0.56 10.05
N MET A 121 -6.47 1.15 10.82
CA MET A 121 -5.09 0.65 10.89
C MET A 121 -5.03 -0.80 11.38
N ARG A 122 -5.76 -1.13 12.45
CA ARG A 122 -5.81 -2.51 13.00
C ARG A 122 -6.31 -3.50 11.97
N ILE A 123 -7.39 -3.19 11.27
CA ILE A 123 -7.93 -4.01 10.16
C ILE A 123 -6.85 -4.30 9.12
N ILE A 124 -6.16 -3.25 8.64
CA ILE A 124 -5.15 -3.36 7.58
C ILE A 124 -3.94 -4.17 8.06
N PHE A 125 -3.46 -3.95 9.29
CA PHE A 125 -2.31 -4.66 9.83
C PHE A 125 -2.63 -6.13 10.12
N ASN A 126 -3.81 -6.44 10.62
CA ASN A 126 -4.28 -7.83 10.76
C ASN A 126 -4.39 -8.50 9.38
N CYS A 127 -4.90 -7.79 8.37
CA CYS A 127 -4.89 -8.31 7.01
C CYS A 127 -3.47 -8.62 6.53
N PHE A 128 -2.51 -7.70 6.71
CA PHE A 128 -1.09 -7.94 6.34
C PHE A 128 -0.51 -9.17 7.06
N LYS A 129 -0.79 -9.32 8.35
CA LYS A 129 -0.39 -10.50 9.13
C LYS A 129 -0.89 -11.79 8.48
N SER A 130 -2.18 -11.83 8.11
CA SER A 130 -2.83 -13.03 7.58
C SER A 130 -2.48 -13.34 6.13
N VAL A 131 -2.25 -12.33 5.29
CA VAL A 131 -1.92 -12.55 3.86
C VAL A 131 -0.43 -12.79 3.63
N SER A 132 0.46 -12.27 4.47
CA SER A 132 1.91 -12.34 4.24
C SER A 132 2.46 -13.76 4.04
N PRO A 133 2.04 -14.81 4.79
CA PRO A 133 2.56 -16.16 4.58
C PRO A 133 2.11 -16.80 3.26
N LYS A 134 1.03 -16.29 2.65
CA LYS A 134 0.46 -16.81 1.40
C LYS A 134 0.94 -16.05 0.16
N LEU A 135 1.34 -14.79 0.35
CA LEU A 135 1.72 -13.89 -0.73
C LEU A 135 3.23 -13.82 -0.91
N ILE A 136 4.00 -13.80 0.18
CA ILE A 136 5.43 -13.55 0.07
C ILE A 136 6.14 -14.81 -0.43
N ASP A 137 6.68 -14.70 -1.63
CA ASP A 137 7.62 -15.64 -2.20
C ASP A 137 9.04 -15.11 -1.96
N GLN A 138 9.87 -15.87 -1.23
CA GLN A 138 11.23 -15.47 -0.90
C GLN A 138 12.11 -15.29 -2.14
N SER A 139 11.80 -16.00 -3.24
CA SER A 139 12.56 -15.91 -4.50
C SER A 139 12.38 -14.57 -5.23
N ARG A 140 11.34 -13.79 -4.89
CA ARG A 140 11.00 -12.50 -5.51
C ARG A 140 11.23 -11.30 -4.58
N LEU A 141 12.03 -11.46 -3.53
CA LEU A 141 12.30 -10.38 -2.57
C LEU A 141 13.51 -9.53 -2.94
N LEU A 142 14.43 -10.09 -3.73
CA LEU A 142 15.65 -9.45 -4.18
C LEU A 142 15.75 -9.59 -5.70
N SER A 143 16.28 -8.57 -6.36
CA SER A 143 16.68 -8.66 -7.77
C SER A 143 17.81 -9.69 -7.95
N PRO A 144 18.08 -10.18 -9.17
CA PRO A 144 19.23 -11.06 -9.45
C PRO A 144 20.57 -10.52 -8.91
N GLU A 145 20.72 -9.21 -8.85
CA GLU A 145 21.89 -8.49 -8.33
C GLU A 145 21.92 -8.39 -6.79
N GLY A 146 20.94 -8.98 -6.09
CA GLY A 146 20.82 -8.93 -4.63
C GLY A 146 20.28 -7.60 -4.09
N GLU A 147 19.74 -6.74 -4.95
CA GLU A 147 19.11 -5.48 -4.54
C GLU A 147 17.68 -5.68 -4.03
N VAL A 148 17.24 -4.83 -3.10
CA VAL A 148 15.87 -4.89 -2.57
C VAL A 148 14.88 -4.47 -3.64
N ASP A 149 13.97 -5.39 -3.98
CA ASP A 149 12.86 -5.06 -4.86
C ASP A 149 11.82 -4.21 -4.11
N CYS A 150 11.75 -2.93 -4.49
CA CYS A 150 10.78 -1.96 -3.96
C CYS A 150 9.34 -2.23 -4.40
N GLN A 151 9.13 -3.10 -5.38
CA GLN A 151 7.81 -3.54 -5.80
C GLN A 151 7.32 -4.75 -4.97
N SER A 152 8.19 -5.36 -4.16
CA SER A 152 7.86 -6.58 -3.42
C SER A 152 6.66 -6.39 -2.51
N PHE A 153 5.82 -7.42 -2.43
CA PHE A 153 4.69 -7.44 -1.49
C PHE A 153 5.18 -7.16 -0.06
N ALA A 154 6.33 -7.72 0.31
CA ALA A 154 6.98 -7.46 1.60
C ALA A 154 7.30 -5.97 1.79
N TYR A 155 7.91 -5.31 0.79
CA TYR A 155 8.18 -3.87 0.85
C TYR A 155 6.89 -3.05 1.07
N HIS A 156 5.82 -3.39 0.35
CA HIS A 156 4.54 -2.67 0.45
C HIS A 156 3.84 -2.83 1.80
N MET A 157 3.95 -4.01 2.44
CA MET A 157 3.41 -4.24 3.78
C MET A 157 4.30 -3.65 4.88
N LEU A 158 5.63 -3.75 4.74
CA LEU A 158 6.58 -3.28 5.76
C LEU A 158 6.73 -1.76 5.80
N LEU A 159 6.55 -1.06 4.68
CA LEU A 159 6.65 0.41 4.63
C LEU A 159 5.69 1.15 5.59
N PRO A 160 4.38 0.87 5.62
CA PRO A 160 3.47 1.51 6.58
C PRO A 160 3.75 1.07 8.02
N LEU A 161 4.12 -0.20 8.25
CA LEU A 161 4.50 -0.70 9.58
C LEU A 161 5.73 0.03 10.12
N TYR A 162 6.79 0.17 9.31
CA TYR A 162 7.98 0.96 9.63
C TYR A 162 7.59 2.38 10.08
N LYS A 163 6.70 3.05 9.34
CA LYS A 163 6.31 4.41 9.68
C LYS A 163 5.56 4.48 11.00
N VAL A 164 4.75 3.50 11.34
CA VAL A 164 4.06 3.46 12.64
C VAL A 164 5.04 3.15 13.77
N CYS A 165 5.82 2.07 13.66
CA CYS A 165 6.77 1.66 14.70
C CYS A 165 7.82 2.74 15.01
N GLU A 166 8.33 3.41 13.96
CA GLU A 166 9.43 4.37 14.08
C GLU A 166 8.97 5.84 14.21
N GLY A 167 7.65 6.08 14.34
CA GLY A 167 7.12 7.44 14.55
C GLY A 167 7.11 8.36 13.32
N PHE A 168 7.14 7.79 12.10
CA PHE A 168 7.03 8.52 10.83
C PHE A 168 5.61 8.52 10.24
N ALA A 169 4.58 8.13 11.01
CA ALA A 169 3.18 8.12 10.56
C ALA A 169 2.60 9.53 10.32
N GLY A 170 3.21 10.57 10.88
CA GLY A 170 2.78 11.97 10.71
C GLY A 170 1.55 12.35 11.53
N LYS A 171 1.16 11.50 12.49
CA LYS A 171 0.09 11.71 13.48
C LYS A 171 0.41 10.94 14.76
N VAL A 172 -0.30 11.25 15.84
CA VAL A 172 -0.25 10.48 17.08
C VAL A 172 -0.94 9.13 16.84
N ILE A 173 -0.29 8.05 17.27
CA ILE A 173 -0.79 6.68 17.18
C ILE A 173 -0.89 6.14 18.60
N SER A 174 -1.97 5.44 18.93
CA SER A 174 -2.08 4.78 20.24
C SER A 174 -1.02 3.69 20.42
N ASP A 175 -0.64 3.45 21.68
CA ASP A 175 0.35 2.43 22.02
C ASP A 175 -0.10 1.03 21.58
N ASP A 176 -1.39 0.72 21.70
CA ASP A 176 -1.96 -0.55 21.23
C ASP A 176 -1.74 -0.78 19.73
N VAL A 177 -1.98 0.23 18.90
CA VAL A 177 -1.78 0.12 17.44
C VAL A 177 -0.30 0.00 17.11
N LYS A 178 0.56 0.68 17.87
CA LYS A 178 2.00 0.55 17.72
C LYS A 178 2.48 -0.86 18.08
N GLN A 179 2.00 -1.42 19.19
CA GLN A 179 2.29 -2.78 19.61
C GLN A 179 1.80 -3.80 18.58
N LEU A 180 0.59 -3.60 18.03
CA LEU A 180 0.07 -4.42 16.93
C LEU A 180 1.01 -4.35 15.72
N ALA A 181 1.41 -3.14 15.30
CA ALA A 181 2.30 -2.96 14.16
C ALA A 181 3.65 -3.67 14.37
N GLU A 182 4.22 -3.60 15.57
CA GLU A 182 5.45 -4.31 15.94
C GLU A 182 5.28 -5.83 15.87
N GLY A 183 4.16 -6.35 16.40
CA GLY A 183 3.83 -7.78 16.31
C GLY A 183 3.64 -8.28 14.88
N VAL A 184 2.94 -7.50 14.04
CA VAL A 184 2.77 -7.83 12.61
C VAL A 184 4.10 -7.75 11.86
N ARG A 185 4.93 -6.73 12.13
CA ARG A 185 6.30 -6.62 11.59
C ARG A 185 7.14 -7.85 11.95
N GLY A 186 7.08 -8.31 13.20
CA GLY A 186 7.75 -9.53 13.65
C GLY A 186 7.24 -10.77 12.92
N SER A 187 5.92 -10.89 12.74
CA SER A 187 5.31 -11.98 11.97
C SER A 187 5.81 -12.01 10.51
N ILE A 188 5.89 -10.86 9.84
CA ILE A 188 6.41 -10.77 8.47
C ILE A 188 7.91 -11.09 8.45
N SER A 189 8.68 -10.60 9.43
CA SER A 189 10.11 -10.95 9.57
C SER A 189 10.32 -12.45 9.68
N ASN A 190 9.45 -13.17 10.40
CA ASN A 190 9.53 -14.63 10.51
C ASN A 190 9.23 -15.33 9.18
N VAL A 191 8.34 -14.79 8.35
CA VAL A 191 8.00 -15.34 7.03
C VAL A 191 9.17 -15.18 6.05
N ILE A 192 9.84 -14.02 6.04
CA ILE A 192 10.89 -13.71 5.06
C ILE A 192 12.31 -14.00 5.53
N GLY A 193 12.49 -14.29 6.81
CA GLY A 193 13.79 -14.49 7.44
C GLY A 193 14.50 -13.19 7.79
N THR A 194 15.28 -13.23 8.86
CA THR A 194 15.93 -12.06 9.48
C THR A 194 16.84 -11.30 8.52
N HIS A 195 17.62 -12.01 7.70
CA HIS A 195 18.57 -11.37 6.79
C HIS A 195 17.87 -10.50 5.74
N ILE A 196 16.89 -11.07 5.03
CA ILE A 196 16.11 -10.35 4.01
C ILE A 196 15.31 -9.22 4.66
N PHE A 197 14.70 -9.48 5.82
CA PHE A 197 14.01 -8.45 6.59
C PHE A 197 14.90 -7.23 6.87
N VAL A 198 16.12 -7.44 7.36
CA VAL A 198 17.07 -6.36 7.67
C VAL A 198 17.40 -5.55 6.41
N GLN A 199 17.57 -6.21 5.26
CA GLN A 199 17.83 -5.52 3.99
C GLN A 199 16.65 -4.63 3.58
N ILE A 200 15.43 -5.18 3.54
CA ILE A 200 14.22 -4.44 3.17
C ILE A 200 13.99 -3.26 4.14
N TYR A 201 14.11 -3.51 5.45
CA TYR A 201 13.88 -2.49 6.48
C TYR A 201 14.93 -1.37 6.41
N SER A 202 16.19 -1.72 6.15
CA SER A 202 17.27 -0.75 5.92
C SER A 202 17.04 0.06 4.66
N HIS A 203 16.55 -0.57 3.58
CA HIS A 203 16.21 0.12 2.34
C HIS A 203 15.03 1.10 2.54
N ILE A 204 13.98 0.70 3.26
CA ILE A 204 12.87 1.58 3.65
C ILE A 204 13.41 2.80 4.43
N ARG A 205 14.27 2.58 5.42
CA ARG A 205 14.89 3.65 6.22
C ARG A 205 15.68 4.63 5.34
N LYS A 206 16.53 4.11 4.45
CA LYS A 206 17.31 4.92 3.49
C LYS A 206 16.39 5.75 2.59
N ASN A 207 15.34 5.16 2.03
CA ASN A 207 14.38 5.84 1.16
C ASN A 207 13.62 6.96 1.89
N ILE A 208 13.19 6.72 3.13
CA ILE A 208 12.51 7.74 3.95
C ILE A 208 13.47 8.90 4.27
N LYS A 209 14.71 8.59 4.66
CA LYS A 209 15.74 9.60 4.93
C LYS A 209 16.02 10.45 3.69
N SER A 210 16.29 9.82 2.55
CA SER A 210 16.53 10.51 1.28
C SER A 210 15.37 11.43 0.89
N LYS A 211 14.12 10.95 0.96
CA LYS A 211 12.94 11.78 0.70
C LYS A 211 12.80 12.96 1.68
N ARG A 212 13.22 12.81 2.93
CA ARG A 212 13.20 13.89 3.92
C ARG A 212 14.28 14.93 3.64
N ASP A 213 15.49 14.49 3.35
CA ASP A 213 16.61 15.38 3.09
C ASP A 213 16.43 16.14 1.77
N LYS A 214 15.89 15.48 0.73
CA LYS A 214 15.47 16.13 -0.51
C LYS A 214 14.46 17.26 -0.25
N ARG A 215 13.40 17.00 0.52
CA ARG A 215 12.40 18.03 0.89
C ARG A 215 13.03 19.20 1.64
N LYS A 216 13.92 18.93 2.62
CA LYS A 216 14.66 19.99 3.32
C LYS A 216 15.52 20.83 2.38
N GLN A 217 16.19 20.19 1.43
CA GLN A 217 17.03 20.89 0.47
C GLN A 217 16.19 21.75 -0.49
N GLU A 218 15.10 21.21 -1.02
CA GLU A 218 14.14 21.94 -1.86
C GLU A 218 13.56 23.15 -1.12
N GLU A 219 13.25 23.01 0.17
CA GLU A 219 12.77 24.12 1.01
C GLU A 219 13.82 25.22 1.20
N LYS A 220 15.10 24.84 1.40
CA LYS A 220 16.22 25.81 1.46
C LYS A 220 16.38 26.55 0.13
N VAL A 221 16.31 25.84 -0.99
CA VAL A 221 16.40 26.46 -2.33
C VAL A 221 15.25 27.43 -2.56
N ILE A 222 14.00 27.05 -2.24
CA ILE A 222 12.84 27.94 -2.38
C ILE A 222 12.97 29.17 -1.47
N ALA A 223 13.54 29.04 -0.27
CA ALA A 223 13.76 30.19 0.60
C ALA A 223 14.66 31.26 -0.03
N VAL A 224 15.63 30.86 -0.85
CA VAL A 224 16.55 31.76 -1.56
C VAL A 224 15.95 32.25 -2.87
N VAL A 225 15.42 31.34 -3.70
CA VAL A 225 14.96 31.65 -5.07
C VAL A 225 13.58 32.32 -5.09
N ASN A 226 12.71 32.03 -4.10
CA ASN A 226 11.37 32.61 -4.03
C ASN A 226 10.91 32.82 -2.56
N PRO A 227 11.42 33.87 -1.89
CA PRO A 227 11.15 34.12 -0.48
C PRO A 227 9.67 34.38 -0.19
N MET A 228 8.92 35.02 -1.09
CA MET A 228 7.47 35.23 -0.95
C MET A 228 6.70 33.89 -0.92
N ARG A 229 7.04 32.93 -1.79
CA ARG A 229 6.43 31.60 -1.79
C ARG A 229 6.75 30.83 -0.51
N ASN A 230 7.99 30.93 -0.01
CA ASN A 230 8.38 30.33 1.26
C ASN A 230 7.59 30.92 2.45
N ALA A 231 7.48 32.25 2.51
CA ALA A 231 6.71 32.95 3.54
C ALA A 231 5.22 32.53 3.54
N LYS A 232 4.58 32.52 2.36
CA LYS A 232 3.19 32.04 2.20
C LYS A 232 2.98 30.60 2.64
N ARG A 233 3.99 29.74 2.45
CA ARG A 233 3.94 28.35 2.94
C ARG A 233 4.03 28.29 4.46
N LYS A 234 4.97 29.04 5.06
CA LYS A 234 5.13 29.09 6.53
C LYS A 234 3.86 29.61 7.23
N LEU A 235 3.20 30.62 6.67
CA LEU A 235 1.91 31.12 7.18
C LEU A 235 0.83 30.03 7.17
N ARG A 236 0.65 29.31 6.06
CA ARG A 236 -0.29 28.19 5.97
C ARG A 236 -0.02 27.07 6.98
N ILE A 237 1.25 26.77 7.22
CA ILE A 237 1.65 25.77 8.23
C ILE A 237 1.29 26.26 9.65
N ALA A 238 1.56 27.53 9.95
CA ALA A 238 1.21 28.13 11.24
C ALA A 238 -0.30 28.16 11.48
N GLU A 239 -1.09 28.51 10.46
CA GLU A 239 -2.56 28.47 10.50
C GLU A 239 -3.07 27.05 10.78
N LYS A 240 -2.52 26.04 10.09
CA LYS A 240 -2.87 24.63 10.32
C LYS A 240 -2.54 24.19 11.76
N HIS A 241 -1.39 24.59 12.30
CA HIS A 241 -1.04 24.30 13.69
C HIS A 241 -1.97 24.98 14.69
N LYS A 242 -2.38 26.22 14.43
CA LYS A 242 -3.35 26.96 15.25
C LYS A 242 -4.72 26.28 15.24
N ALA A 243 -5.21 25.86 14.07
CA ALA A 243 -6.47 25.14 13.96
C ALA A 243 -6.45 23.80 14.71
N HIS A 244 -5.35 23.03 14.62
CA HIS A 244 -5.20 21.78 15.38
C HIS A 244 -5.13 21.98 16.90
N LYS A 245 -4.65 23.14 17.38
CA LYS A 245 -4.58 23.46 18.80
C LYS A 245 -5.92 23.91 19.37
N ASN A 246 -6.75 24.57 18.56
CA ASN A 246 -8.06 25.10 18.98
C ASN A 246 -9.21 24.10 18.82
N GLY A 247 -9.01 22.99 18.10
CA GLY A 247 -9.98 21.90 17.96
C GLY A 247 -9.73 20.71 18.91
N LYS A 248 -8.81 20.87 19.87
CA LYS A 248 -8.64 20.01 21.04
C LYS A 248 -9.16 20.76 22.26
#